data_AF-A0A816RUZ0-F1
#
_entry.id   AF-A0A816RUZ0-F1
#
_cell.length_a   1.000
_cell.length_b   1.000
_cell.length_c   1.000
_cell.angle_alpha   90.00
_cell.angle_beta   90.00
_cell.angle_gamma   90.00
#
_symmetry.space_group_name_H-M   'P 1'
#
loop_
_entity.id
_entity.type
_entity.pdbx_description
1 polymer ?
#
loop_
_entity_poly.entity_id
_entity_poly.type
_entity_poly.pdbx_seq_one_letter_code
_entity_poly.pdbx_strand_id
1 'polypeptide(L)'
;MFDHHYHDDDGKQSSSKLIWRIINGIGCLFFLFAAFVNLNDHDWYLWVTIYVCTACFLAIELFDYRSSSIVIIYMNAFVFCIIIAFGCHFLFKYQYENTNNSDSMKIHFLHDEEGRELSGLALASSWLFLILLNRLIHFNYRLSFVFVACGLFLTLIPVGMWSVCFVSDDWRQRFPQCHTMIASQHHSHFHPTL
;
A
#
# COMPACT_ATOMS: atom_id res chain seq x y z
N MET A 1 43.33 -12.88 6.93
CA MET A 1 42.20 -12.90 7.88
C MET A 1 41.22 -11.74 7.66
N PHE A 2 41.62 -10.62 7.03
CA PHE A 2 40.72 -9.51 6.69
C PHE A 2 39.85 -9.73 5.44
N ASP A 3 40.31 -10.50 4.44
CA ASP A 3 39.55 -10.69 3.18
C ASP A 3 38.26 -11.50 3.34
N HIS A 4 38.21 -12.41 4.31
CA HIS A 4 37.06 -13.31 4.45
C HIS A 4 35.81 -12.60 4.99
N HIS A 5 35.99 -11.53 5.78
CA HIS A 5 34.89 -10.76 6.34
C HIS A 5 34.33 -9.73 5.35
N TYR A 6 35.19 -9.18 4.49
CA TYR A 6 34.81 -8.21 3.47
C TYR A 6 33.95 -8.85 2.36
N HIS A 7 34.34 -10.04 1.89
CA HIS A 7 33.57 -10.76 0.87
C HIS A 7 32.16 -11.19 1.32
N ASP A 8 31.98 -11.47 2.61
CA ASP A 8 30.70 -11.93 3.17
C ASP A 8 29.68 -10.77 3.29
N ASP A 9 30.16 -9.55 3.59
CA ASP A 9 29.30 -8.37 3.69
C ASP A 9 28.80 -7.89 2.32
N ASP A 10 29.63 -7.95 1.28
CA ASP A 10 29.24 -7.61 -0.10
C ASP A 10 28.18 -8.58 -0.65
N GLY A 11 28.33 -9.89 -0.38
CA GLY A 11 27.37 -10.92 -0.79
C GLY A 11 26.00 -10.74 -0.13
N LYS A 12 25.97 -10.41 1.18
CA LYS A 12 24.74 -10.10 1.92
C LYS A 12 24.07 -8.83 1.43
N GLN A 13 24.85 -7.82 1.04
CA GLN A 13 24.30 -6.58 0.52
C GLN A 13 23.71 -6.76 -0.88
N SER A 14 24.35 -7.57 -1.75
CA SER A 14 23.80 -7.93 -3.07
C SER A 14 22.47 -8.68 -2.97
N SER A 15 22.40 -9.66 -2.06
CA SER A 15 21.17 -10.44 -1.81
C SER A 15 20.04 -9.55 -1.28
N SER A 16 20.34 -8.67 -0.33
CA SER A 16 19.37 -7.70 0.21
C SER A 16 18.79 -6.78 -0.87
N LYS A 17 19.63 -6.32 -1.82
CA LYS A 17 19.19 -5.50 -2.96
C LYS A 17 18.21 -6.26 -3.86
N LEU A 18 18.51 -7.51 -4.20
CA LEU A 18 17.64 -8.33 -5.03
C LEU A 18 16.29 -8.56 -4.36
N ILE A 19 16.30 -8.93 -3.08
CA ILE A 19 15.08 -9.15 -2.31
C ILE A 19 14.24 -7.87 -2.25
N TRP A 20 14.87 -6.71 -1.97
CA TRP A 20 14.19 -5.43 -1.98
C TRP A 20 13.46 -5.16 -3.31
N ARG A 21 14.15 -5.37 -4.44
CA ARG A 21 13.55 -5.19 -5.77
C ARG A 21 12.34 -6.11 -5.99
N ILE A 22 12.44 -7.38 -5.59
CA ILE A 22 11.34 -8.35 -5.71
C ILE A 22 10.13 -7.89 -4.89
N ILE A 23 10.34 -7.48 -3.63
CA ILE A 23 9.26 -7.01 -2.76
C ILE A 23 8.57 -5.78 -3.36
N ASN A 24 9.35 -4.81 -3.87
CA ASN A 24 8.80 -3.62 -4.53
C ASN A 24 8.03 -4.00 -5.80
N GLY A 25 8.50 -5.00 -6.56
CA GLY A 25 7.77 -5.52 -7.72
C GLY A 25 6.43 -6.16 -7.36
N ILE A 26 6.39 -7.00 -6.32
CA ILE A 26 5.14 -7.60 -5.83
C ILE A 26 4.21 -6.51 -5.27
N GLY A 27 4.74 -5.57 -4.50
CA GLY A 27 3.99 -4.42 -3.98
C GLY A 27 3.40 -3.56 -5.11
N CYS A 28 4.16 -3.32 -6.18
CA CYS A 28 3.71 -2.60 -7.36
C CYS A 28 2.50 -3.29 -8.00
N LEU A 29 2.60 -4.59 -8.26
CA LEU A 29 1.49 -5.38 -8.80
C LEU A 29 0.28 -5.37 -7.88
N PHE A 30 0.48 -5.46 -6.57
CA PHE A 30 -0.59 -5.37 -5.58
C PHE A 30 -1.32 -4.03 -5.66
N PHE A 31 -0.61 -2.90 -5.70
CA PHE A 31 -1.27 -1.59 -5.80
C PHE A 31 -1.96 -1.36 -7.14
N LEU A 32 -1.42 -1.89 -8.24
CA LEU A 32 -2.13 -1.86 -9.53
C LEU A 32 -3.42 -2.69 -9.49
N PHE A 33 -3.39 -3.85 -8.83
CA PHE A 33 -4.59 -4.66 -8.63
C PHE A 33 -5.60 -3.97 -7.70
N ALA A 34 -5.14 -3.32 -6.63
CA ALA A 34 -5.97 -2.50 -5.76
C ALA A 34 -6.62 -1.35 -6.53
N ALA A 35 -5.85 -0.62 -7.35
CA ALA A 35 -6.38 0.41 -8.24
C ALA A 35 -7.47 -0.15 -9.17
N PHE A 36 -7.23 -1.31 -9.78
CA PHE A 36 -8.22 -1.94 -10.65
C PHE A 36 -9.54 -2.26 -9.92
N VAL A 37 -9.47 -2.80 -8.70
CA VAL A 37 -10.68 -3.09 -7.91
C VAL A 37 -11.44 -1.81 -7.54
N ASN A 38 -10.72 -0.73 -7.23
CA ASN A 38 -11.32 0.54 -6.83
C ASN A 38 -11.95 1.33 -8.00
N LEU A 39 -11.81 0.87 -9.26
CA LEU A 39 -12.55 1.47 -10.39
C LEU A 39 -14.07 1.32 -10.26
N ASN A 40 -14.52 0.38 -9.43
CA ASN A 40 -15.94 0.12 -9.20
C ASN A 40 -16.56 1.00 -8.10
N ASP A 41 -15.75 1.81 -7.42
CA ASP A 41 -16.22 2.66 -6.31
C ASP A 41 -16.65 4.06 -6.82
N HIS A 42 -17.48 4.75 -6.04
CA HIS A 42 -18.02 6.06 -6.43
C HIS A 42 -16.92 7.14 -6.53
N ASP A 43 -15.89 7.04 -5.69
CA ASP A 43 -14.75 7.94 -5.60
C ASP A 43 -13.46 7.33 -6.16
N TRP A 44 -13.60 6.45 -7.16
CA TRP A 44 -12.49 5.77 -7.84
C TRP A 44 -11.34 6.70 -8.24
N TYR A 45 -11.66 7.93 -8.69
CA TYR A 45 -10.67 8.89 -9.16
C TYR A 45 -9.63 9.24 -8.09
N LEU A 46 -10.01 9.20 -6.81
CA LEU A 46 -9.12 9.49 -5.69
C LEU A 46 -8.24 8.28 -5.37
N TRP A 47 -8.86 7.12 -5.13
CA TRP A 47 -8.16 5.91 -4.70
C TRP A 47 -7.28 5.30 -5.79
N VAL A 48 -7.76 5.27 -7.03
CA VAL A 48 -6.96 4.84 -8.20
C VAL A 48 -5.72 5.73 -8.33
N THR A 49 -5.86 7.05 -8.19
CA THR A 49 -4.73 7.96 -8.28
C THR A 49 -3.69 7.69 -7.18
N ILE A 50 -4.11 7.52 -5.93
CA ILE A 50 -3.21 7.22 -4.81
C ILE A 50 -2.46 5.90 -5.04
N TYR A 51 -3.16 4.85 -5.45
CA TYR A 51 -2.56 3.54 -5.65
C TYR A 51 -1.64 3.49 -6.88
N VAL A 52 -2.03 4.11 -7.99
CA VAL A 52 -1.18 4.20 -9.19
C VAL A 52 0.07 5.02 -8.91
N CYS A 53 -0.03 6.16 -8.22
CA CYS A 53 1.13 6.95 -7.81
C CYS A 53 2.08 6.12 -6.94
N THR A 54 1.55 5.38 -5.97
CA THR A 54 2.34 4.48 -5.11
C THR A 54 3.01 3.38 -5.94
N ALA A 55 2.29 2.76 -6.87
CA ALA A 55 2.82 1.74 -7.78
C ALA A 55 3.96 2.28 -8.66
N CYS A 56 3.87 3.53 -9.14
CA CYS A 56 4.94 4.16 -9.90
C CYS A 56 6.24 4.28 -9.08
N PHE A 57 6.18 4.69 -7.81
CA PHE A 57 7.38 4.77 -6.96
C PHE A 57 7.97 3.38 -6.67
N LEU A 58 7.12 2.38 -6.47
CA LEU A 58 7.55 0.98 -6.32
C LEU A 58 8.20 0.44 -7.60
N ALA A 59 7.65 0.78 -8.77
CA ALA A 59 8.24 0.41 -10.07
C ALA A 59 9.62 1.09 -10.26
N ILE A 60 9.78 2.34 -9.84
CA ILE A 60 11.08 3.00 -9.86
C ILE A 60 12.09 2.24 -9.00
N GLU A 61 11.73 1.84 -7.77
CA GLU A 61 12.62 1.03 -6.91
C GLU A 61 12.92 -0.36 -7.49
N LEU A 62 11.98 -0.94 -8.25
CA LEU A 62 12.18 -2.21 -8.96
C LEU A 62 13.24 -2.07 -10.06
N PHE A 63 13.25 -0.97 -10.82
CA PHE A 63 14.18 -0.80 -11.95
C PHE A 63 15.49 -0.10 -11.58
N ASP A 64 15.43 0.88 -10.69
CA ASP A 64 16.55 1.71 -10.24
C ASP A 64 16.65 1.69 -8.70
N TYR A 65 17.31 0.65 -8.18
CA TYR A 65 17.50 0.46 -6.74
C TYR A 65 18.18 1.68 -6.12
N ARG A 66 17.49 2.31 -5.15
CA ARG A 66 17.98 3.51 -4.46
C ARG A 66 18.38 4.61 -5.45
N SER A 67 17.47 4.96 -6.35
CA SER A 67 17.67 6.10 -7.24
C SER A 67 18.08 7.34 -6.43
N SER A 68 19.26 7.87 -6.74
CA SER A 68 19.81 9.07 -6.07
C SER A 68 19.37 10.36 -6.74
N SER A 69 18.41 10.28 -7.67
CA SER A 69 17.86 11.46 -8.34
C SER A 69 17.10 12.33 -7.34
N ILE A 70 17.62 13.54 -7.13
CA ILE A 70 17.04 14.52 -6.22
C ILE A 70 15.58 14.84 -6.57
N VAL A 71 15.24 14.84 -7.86
CA VAL A 71 13.87 15.04 -8.34
C VAL A 71 12.94 13.95 -7.82
N ILE A 72 13.34 12.69 -7.91
CA ILE A 72 12.51 11.56 -7.47
C ILE A 72 12.37 11.53 -5.94
N ILE A 73 13.42 11.94 -5.21
CA ILE A 73 13.37 12.09 -3.74
C ILE A 73 12.33 13.15 -3.35
N TYR A 74 12.41 14.36 -3.93
CA TYR A 74 11.45 15.43 -3.63
C TYR A 74 10.02 15.09 -4.07
N MET A 75 9.84 14.45 -5.24
CA MET A 75 8.52 14.01 -5.68
C MET A 75 7.92 12.96 -4.73
N ASN A 76 8.71 11.99 -4.27
CA ASN A 76 8.24 11.01 -3.28
C ASN A 76 7.83 11.70 -1.98
N ALA A 77 8.69 12.56 -1.42
CA ALA A 77 8.39 13.31 -0.21
C ALA A 77 7.12 14.17 -0.34
N PHE A 78 6.95 14.85 -1.48
CA PHE A 78 5.77 15.66 -1.75
C PHE A 78 4.48 14.83 -1.79
N VAL A 79 4.48 13.72 -2.52
CA VAL A 79 3.32 12.81 -2.62
C VAL A 79 3.00 12.19 -1.25
N PHE A 80 4.02 11.78 -0.49
CA PHE A 80 3.86 11.29 0.88
C PHE A 80 3.18 12.34 1.77
N CYS A 81 3.66 13.58 1.75
CA CYS A 81 3.07 14.68 2.54
C CYS A 81 1.61 14.95 2.16
N ILE A 82 1.26 14.93 0.87
CA ILE A 82 -0.13 15.09 0.41
C ILE A 82 -1.00 13.97 0.97
N ILE A 83 -0.55 12.71 0.85
CA ILE A 83 -1.31 11.54 1.33
C ILE A 83 -1.51 11.59 2.85
N ILE A 84 -0.48 11.97 3.61
CA ILE A 84 -0.61 12.14 5.07
C ILE A 84 -1.55 13.30 5.41
N ALA A 85 -1.44 14.45 4.74
CA ALA A 85 -2.33 15.58 4.97
C ALA A 85 -3.79 15.21 4.67
N PHE A 86 -4.02 14.48 3.57
CA PHE A 86 -5.34 13.94 3.22
C PHE A 86 -5.84 12.95 4.29
N GLY A 87 -5.00 12.04 4.77
CA GLY A 87 -5.35 11.09 5.82
C GLY A 87 -5.68 11.78 7.15
N CYS A 88 -4.92 12.81 7.54
CA CYS A 88 -5.24 13.62 8.70
C CYS A 88 -6.60 14.31 8.55
N HIS A 89 -6.85 14.94 7.39
CA HIS A 89 -8.14 15.56 7.11
C HIS A 89 -9.30 14.55 7.18
N PHE A 90 -9.11 13.36 6.60
CA PHE A 90 -10.07 12.26 6.65
C PHE A 90 -10.40 11.84 8.08
N LEU A 91 -9.37 11.67 8.93
CA LEU A 91 -9.54 11.32 10.35
C LEU A 91 -10.20 12.45 11.15
N PHE A 92 -9.84 13.72 10.91
CA PHE A 92 -10.46 14.87 11.58
C PHE A 92 -11.95 14.98 11.25
N LYS A 93 -12.32 14.81 9.98
CA LYS A 93 -13.73 14.78 9.54
C LYS A 93 -14.49 13.69 10.29
N TYR A 94 -13.93 12.47 10.33
CA TYR A 94 -14.52 11.34 11.03
C TYR A 94 -14.72 11.62 12.54
N GLN A 95 -13.70 12.17 13.21
CA GLN A 95 -13.79 12.53 14.63
C GLN A 95 -14.84 13.61 14.90
N TYR A 96 -14.92 14.63 14.03
CA TYR A 96 -15.87 15.72 14.16
C TYR A 96 -17.33 15.25 14.01
N GLU A 97 -17.60 14.42 13.00
CA GLU A 97 -18.94 13.86 12.76
C GLU A 97 -19.37 12.91 13.88
N ASN A 98 -18.45 12.11 14.43
CA ASN A 98 -18.73 11.23 15.56
C ASN A 98 -18.99 12.00 16.87
N THR A 99 -18.33 13.14 17.08
CA THR A 99 -18.50 13.94 18.30
C THR A 99 -19.84 14.68 18.35
N ASN A 100 -20.38 15.09 17.21
CA ASN A 100 -21.63 15.85 17.14
C ASN A 100 -22.90 14.99 17.13
N ASN A 101 -22.76 13.69 16.84
CA ASN A 101 -23.87 12.73 16.78
C ASN A 101 -23.88 11.83 18.02
N SER A 102 -24.27 12.39 19.18
CA SER A 102 -24.20 11.76 20.50
C SER A 102 -25.08 10.51 20.74
N ASP A 103 -25.88 10.05 19.77
CA ASP A 103 -26.88 8.98 19.97
C ASP A 103 -26.49 7.61 19.35
N SER A 104 -25.24 7.40 19.00
CA SER A 104 -24.80 6.10 18.49
C SER A 104 -23.38 5.78 18.92
N MET A 105 -23.21 5.46 20.21
CA MET A 105 -22.08 4.68 20.72
C MET A 105 -22.13 3.24 20.18
N LYS A 106 -22.17 3.08 18.86
CA LYS A 106 -21.60 1.93 18.20
C LYS A 106 -20.21 2.39 17.78
N ILE A 107 -19.20 1.81 18.41
CA ILE A 107 -17.89 1.63 17.79
C ILE A 107 -18.12 0.71 16.58
N HIS A 108 -18.84 1.18 15.56
CA HIS A 108 -18.82 0.61 14.22
C HIS A 108 -17.47 1.08 13.69
N PHE A 109 -16.45 0.27 13.95
CA PHE A 109 -15.08 0.50 13.52
C PHE A 109 -15.07 0.44 12.00
N LEU A 110 -15.47 1.57 11.39
CA LEU A 110 -15.60 1.81 9.97
C LEU A 110 -16.75 1.00 9.34
N HIS A 111 -17.59 1.67 8.55
CA HIS A 111 -18.30 0.96 7.49
C HIS A 111 -17.24 0.23 6.65
N ASP A 112 -17.54 -0.97 6.14
CA ASP A 112 -16.57 -1.84 5.46
C ASP A 112 -15.75 -1.10 4.38
N GLU A 113 -16.38 -0.12 3.73
CA GLU A 113 -15.80 0.76 2.70
C GLU A 113 -14.77 1.76 3.28
N GLU A 114 -15.13 2.57 4.27
CA GLU A 114 -14.23 3.57 4.90
C GLU A 114 -13.02 2.92 5.58
N GLY A 115 -13.19 1.70 6.12
CA GLY A 115 -12.13 0.93 6.77
C GLY A 115 -11.09 0.42 5.79
N ARG A 116 -11.57 -0.07 4.66
CA ARG A 116 -10.74 -0.47 3.52
C ARG A 116 -9.96 0.71 2.96
N GLU A 117 -10.60 1.87 2.83
CA GLU A 117 -9.97 3.11 2.35
C GLU A 117 -8.86 3.62 3.27
N LEU A 118 -9.15 3.73 4.57
CA LEU A 118 -8.17 4.17 5.56
C LEU A 118 -6.98 3.21 5.65
N SER A 119 -7.23 1.90 5.61
CA SER A 119 -6.16 0.90 5.61
C SER A 119 -5.33 0.92 4.33
N GLY A 120 -5.95 1.14 3.17
CA GLY A 120 -5.26 1.36 1.89
C GLY A 120 -4.38 2.60 1.90
N LEU A 121 -4.87 3.71 2.47
CA LEU A 121 -4.11 4.95 2.65
C LEU A 121 -2.92 4.77 3.59
N ALA A 122 -3.12 4.08 4.71
CA ALA A 122 -2.06 3.77 5.67
C ALA A 122 -0.98 2.87 5.03
N LEU A 123 -1.38 1.90 4.21
CA LEU A 123 -0.45 1.04 3.49
C LEU A 123 0.35 1.81 2.44
N ALA A 124 -0.31 2.65 1.63
CA ALA A 124 0.33 3.49 0.61
C ALA A 124 1.35 4.46 1.22
N SER A 125 0.95 5.19 2.27
CA SER A 125 1.84 6.10 2.99
C SER A 125 3.03 5.39 3.63
N SER A 126 2.82 4.21 4.22
CA SER A 126 3.90 3.38 4.79
C SER A 126 4.93 2.99 3.72
N TRP A 127 4.47 2.63 2.52
CA TRP A 127 5.37 2.31 1.40
C TRP A 127 6.18 3.51 0.93
N LEU A 128 5.53 4.65 0.69
CA LEU A 128 6.21 5.87 0.26
C LEU A 128 7.24 6.33 1.28
N PHE A 129 6.90 6.24 2.57
CA PHE A 129 7.82 6.54 3.67
C PHE A 129 9.02 5.60 3.70
N LEU A 130 8.80 4.28 3.57
CA LEU A 130 9.87 3.29 3.56
C LEU A 130 10.83 3.49 2.38
N ILE A 131 10.30 3.80 1.19
CA ILE A 131 11.09 4.15 0.00
C ILE A 131 11.89 5.43 0.25
N LEU A 132 11.25 6.46 0.82
CA LEU A 132 11.90 7.74 1.11
C LEU A 132 13.08 7.55 2.07
N LEU A 133 12.86 6.81 3.16
CA LEU A 133 13.93 6.48 4.11
C LEU A 133 15.05 5.65 3.45
N ASN A 134 14.73 4.70 2.57
CA ASN A 134 15.74 3.91 1.85
C ASN A 134 16.63 4.75 0.93
N ARG A 135 16.11 5.87 0.42
CA ARG A 135 16.87 6.81 -0.42
C ARG A 135 17.71 7.79 0.40
N LEU A 136 17.18 8.25 1.54
CA LEU A 136 17.85 9.26 2.37
C LEU A 136 18.96 8.68 3.26
N ILE A 137 18.82 7.43 3.70
CA ILE A 137 19.71 6.83 4.69
C ILE A 137 20.71 5.88 4.02
N HIS A 138 21.99 6.08 4.28
CA HIS A 138 23.04 5.10 3.96
C HIS A 138 22.97 3.92 4.93
N PHE A 139 22.35 2.82 4.49
CA PHE A 139 22.21 1.62 5.32
C PHE A 139 23.48 0.79 5.42
N ASN A 140 23.80 0.37 6.65
CA ASN A 140 24.57 -0.84 6.91
C ASN A 140 23.69 -2.09 6.65
N TYR A 141 24.29 -3.27 6.61
CA TYR A 141 23.57 -4.52 6.31
C TYR A 141 22.43 -4.81 7.31
N ARG A 142 22.57 -4.43 8.59
CA ARG A 142 21.55 -4.65 9.62
C ARG A 142 20.30 -3.81 9.37
N LEU A 143 20.48 -2.53 9.07
CA LEU A 143 19.35 -1.64 8.79
C LEU A 143 18.69 -2.00 7.45
N SER A 144 19.48 -2.41 6.44
CA SER A 144 18.93 -2.95 5.20
C SER A 144 18.05 -4.18 5.43
N PHE A 145 18.42 -5.07 6.35
CA PHE A 145 17.61 -6.23 6.71
C PHE A 145 16.27 -5.84 7.36
N VAL A 146 16.27 -4.85 8.26
CA VAL A 146 15.04 -4.34 8.88
C VAL A 146 14.08 -3.79 7.83
N PHE A 147 14.59 -3.02 6.86
CA PHE A 147 13.78 -2.47 5.76
C PHE A 147 13.18 -3.57 4.89
N VAL A 148 13.99 -4.56 4.53
CA VAL A 148 13.52 -5.75 3.80
C VAL A 148 12.44 -6.48 4.59
N ALA A 149 12.61 -6.68 5.90
CA ALA A 149 11.61 -7.31 6.75
C ALA A 149 10.31 -6.50 6.80
N CYS A 150 10.39 -5.19 7.02
CA CYS A 150 9.22 -4.29 7.00
C CYS A 150 8.50 -4.34 5.65
N GLY A 151 9.24 -4.28 4.54
CA GLY A 151 8.68 -4.41 3.19
C GLY A 151 7.97 -5.75 2.99
N LEU A 152 8.58 -6.87 3.44
CA LEU A 152 7.95 -8.19 3.39
C LEU A 152 6.63 -8.23 4.15
N PHE A 153 6.59 -7.71 5.38
CA PHE A 153 5.34 -7.68 6.15
C PHE A 153 4.28 -6.81 5.48
N LEU A 154 4.66 -5.62 5.01
CA LEU A 154 3.75 -4.71 4.30
C LEU A 154 3.23 -5.29 2.98
N THR A 155 3.94 -6.21 2.32
CA THR A 155 3.43 -6.90 1.13
C THR A 155 2.62 -8.14 1.46
N LEU A 156 3.15 -9.02 2.34
CA LEU A 156 2.58 -10.35 2.55
C LEU A 156 1.26 -10.32 3.33
N ILE A 157 1.10 -9.39 4.28
CA ILE A 157 -0.14 -9.26 5.04
C ILE A 157 -1.33 -8.93 4.13
N PRO A 158 -1.29 -7.85 3.32
CA PRO A 158 -2.42 -7.52 2.46
C PRO A 158 -2.62 -8.54 1.34
N VAL A 159 -1.54 -9.07 0.74
CA VAL A 159 -1.65 -10.13 -0.28
C VAL A 159 -2.28 -11.39 0.30
N GLY A 160 -1.85 -11.83 1.48
CA GLY A 160 -2.40 -13.00 2.16
C GLY A 160 -3.87 -12.79 2.53
N MET A 161 -4.21 -11.62 3.08
CA MET A 161 -5.58 -11.26 3.40
C MET A 161 -6.48 -11.27 2.16
N TRP A 162 -6.01 -10.72 1.04
CA TRP A 162 -6.75 -10.74 -0.24
C TRP A 162 -6.86 -12.15 -0.82
N SER A 163 -5.81 -12.95 -0.72
CA SER A 163 -5.80 -14.32 -1.25
C SER A 163 -6.90 -15.18 -0.61
N VAL A 164 -7.19 -14.99 0.68
CA VAL A 164 -8.28 -15.70 1.38
C VAL A 164 -9.65 -15.47 0.72
N CYS A 165 -9.90 -14.29 0.15
CA CYS A 165 -11.15 -13.99 -0.55
C CYS A 165 -11.36 -14.81 -1.84
N PHE A 166 -10.28 -15.38 -2.40
CA PHE A 166 -10.30 -16.18 -3.64
C PHE A 166 -10.26 -17.69 -3.39
N VAL A 167 -10.04 -18.15 -2.15
CA VAL A 167 -9.86 -19.59 -1.85
C VAL A 167 -11.17 -20.36 -1.76
N SER A 168 -12.22 -19.79 -1.15
CA SER A 168 -13.54 -20.45 -1.08
C SER A 168 -14.66 -19.46 -0.86
N ASP A 169 -15.86 -19.80 -1.33
CA ASP A 169 -17.07 -19.00 -1.13
C ASP A 169 -17.47 -18.89 0.34
N ASP A 170 -17.15 -19.88 1.18
CA ASP A 170 -17.39 -19.84 2.63
C ASP A 170 -16.58 -18.73 3.33
N TRP A 171 -15.33 -18.54 2.92
CA TRP A 171 -14.50 -17.44 3.43
C TRP A 171 -14.98 -16.09 2.92
N ARG A 172 -15.47 -16.03 1.68
CA ARG A 172 -16.04 -14.80 1.11
C ARG A 172 -17.25 -14.31 1.88
N GLN A 173 -18.15 -15.20 2.29
CA GLN A 173 -19.34 -14.85 3.06
C GLN A 173 -19.02 -14.44 4.51
N ARG A 174 -17.88 -14.89 5.06
CA ARG A 174 -17.46 -14.55 6.43
C ARG A 174 -16.78 -13.18 6.54
N PHE A 175 -16.20 -12.68 5.45
CA PHE A 175 -15.40 -11.47 5.46
C PHE A 175 -16.05 -10.38 4.60
N PRO A 176 -16.57 -9.31 5.22
CA PRO A 176 -17.24 -8.23 4.50
C PRO A 176 -16.36 -7.60 3.41
N GLN A 177 -15.05 -7.45 3.67
CA GLN A 177 -14.08 -6.94 2.69
C GLN A 177 -13.99 -7.74 1.38
N CYS A 178 -14.43 -9.00 1.34
CA CYS A 178 -14.38 -9.81 0.12
C CYS A 178 -15.54 -9.51 -0.83
N HIS A 179 -16.63 -8.89 -0.36
CA HIS A 179 -17.81 -8.59 -1.18
C HIS A 179 -17.56 -7.42 -2.16
N THR A 180 -16.69 -6.49 -1.80
CA THR A 180 -16.34 -5.32 -2.62
C THR A 180 -15.23 -5.61 -3.64
N MET A 181 -14.50 -6.73 -3.50
CA MET A 181 -13.38 -7.09 -4.39
C MET A 181 -13.81 -7.74 -5.70
N ILE A 182 -15.00 -8.34 -5.72
CA ILE A 182 -15.54 -8.98 -6.91
C ILE A 182 -16.85 -8.30 -7.15
N ALA A 183 -16.91 -7.50 -8.23
CA ALA A 183 -18.14 -6.90 -8.72
C ALA A 183 -19.26 -7.93 -8.56
N SER A 184 -20.17 -7.66 -7.61
CA SER A 184 -21.28 -8.56 -7.39
C SER A 184 -21.99 -8.62 -8.73
N GLN A 185 -22.06 -9.82 -9.29
CA GLN A 185 -22.58 -10.09 -10.62
C GLN A 185 -24.12 -9.99 -10.60
N HIS A 186 -24.67 -8.96 -9.94
CA HIS A 186 -26.09 -8.80 -9.66
C HIS A 186 -26.70 -7.47 -10.10
N HIS A 187 -25.96 -6.58 -10.77
CA HIS A 187 -26.57 -5.49 -11.54
C HIS A 187 -26.18 -5.51 -13.01
N SER A 188 -26.62 -6.57 -13.69
CA SER A 188 -26.89 -6.54 -15.13
C SER A 188 -28.07 -5.60 -15.42
N HIS A 189 -27.87 -4.28 -15.38
CA HIS A 189 -28.72 -3.31 -16.06
C HIS A 189 -27.90 -2.07 -16.46
N PHE A 190 -26.91 -2.28 -17.32
CA PHE A 190 -26.45 -1.22 -18.22
C PHE A 190 -27.51 -1.09 -19.32
N HIS A 191 -28.49 -0.22 -19.12
CA HIS A 191 -29.26 0.33 -20.24
C HIS A 191 -28.51 1.57 -20.73
N PRO A 192 -27.85 1.53 -21.89
CA PRO A 192 -27.43 2.76 -22.53
C PRO A 192 -28.69 3.49 -23.01
N THR A 193 -29.06 4.56 -22.33
CA THR A 193 -30.00 5.55 -22.88
C THR A 193 -29.24 6.37 -23.93
N LEU A 194 -29.53 6.09 -25.19
CA LEU A 194 -29.43 7.06 -26.29
C LEU A 194 -30.60 8.04 -26.21
#